data_AF-A0A1B8YJ33-F1
#
_entry.id   AF-A0A1B8YJ33-F1
#
_cell.length_a   1.000
_cell.length_b   1.000
_cell.length_c   1.000
_cell.angle_alpha   90.00
_cell.angle_beta   90.00
_cell.angle_gamma   90.00
#
_symmetry.space_group_name_H-M   'P 1'
#
loop_
_entity.id
_entity.type
_entity.pdbx_description
1 polymer ?
#
loop_
_entity_poly.entity_id
_entity_poly.type
_entity_poly.pdbx_seq_one_letter_code
_entity_poly.pdbx_strand_id
1 'polypeptide(L)'
;MIPTIEELRAQCRIDTDEEDNLLVTYAKAAHQRAENFINRPLFDDRVPDDISEGLVITDDIKLAIMLAVGFWYENREPKVLPAGFKNLLEPYRFIPL
;
A
#
# COMPACT_ATOMS: atom_id res chain seq x y z
N MET A 1 1.49 0.92 9.96
CA MET A 1 2.24 -0.22 9.38
C MET A 1 1.58 -0.80 8.13
N ILE A 2 2.37 -1.45 7.27
CA ILE A 2 1.95 -2.24 6.11
C ILE A 2 0.95 -3.33 6.54
N PRO A 3 -0.05 -3.69 5.71
CA PRO A 3 -0.98 -4.77 6.05
C PRO A 3 -0.27 -6.09 6.33
N THR A 4 -0.74 -6.76 7.39
CA THR A 4 -0.34 -8.13 7.73
C THR A 4 -0.87 -9.12 6.69
N ILE A 5 -0.29 -10.32 6.65
CA ILE A 5 -0.71 -11.31 5.67
C ILE A 5 -2.15 -11.78 5.92
N GLU A 6 -2.59 -11.84 7.18
CA GLU A 6 -3.96 -12.12 7.58
C GLU A 6 -4.95 -11.07 7.04
N GLU A 7 -4.59 -9.79 7.12
CA GLU A 7 -5.42 -8.70 6.59
C GLU A 7 -5.52 -8.75 5.06
N LEU A 8 -4.42 -9.10 4.38
CA LEU A 8 -4.41 -9.25 2.92
C LEU A 8 -5.24 -10.46 2.47
N ARG A 9 -5.17 -11.58 3.20
CA ARG A 9 -6.03 -12.75 2.96
C ARG A 9 -7.50 -12.41 3.14
N ALA A 10 -7.85 -11.74 4.25
CA ALA A 10 -9.20 -11.27 4.50
C ALA A 10 -9.70 -10.33 3.39
N GLN A 11 -8.86 -9.39 2.94
CA GLN A 11 -9.17 -8.49 1.83
C GLN A 11 -9.48 -9.24 0.52
N CYS A 12 -8.75 -10.33 0.25
CA CYS A 12 -8.89 -11.12 -0.97
C CYS A 12 -9.83 -12.33 -0.82
N ARG A 13 -10.43 -12.52 0.37
CA ARG A 13 -11.30 -13.65 0.73
C ARG A 13 -10.63 -15.02 0.52
N ILE A 14 -9.37 -15.14 0.95
CA ILE A 14 -8.58 -16.37 0.90
C ILE A 14 -8.56 -17.02 2.30
N ASP A 15 -8.89 -18.31 2.38
CA ASP A 15 -8.93 -19.07 3.64
C ASP A 15 -7.65 -19.91 3.90
N THR A 16 -6.77 -20.06 2.90
CA THR A 16 -5.51 -20.82 2.98
C THR A 16 -4.29 -19.90 3.01
N ASP A 17 -3.08 -20.46 3.08
CA ASP A 17 -1.79 -19.73 3.06
C ASP A 17 -1.00 -19.95 1.75
N GLU A 18 -1.54 -20.72 0.80
CA GLU A 18 -0.85 -21.09 -0.45
C GLU A 18 -0.45 -19.88 -1.30
N GLU A 19 -1.23 -18.79 -1.21
CA GLU A 19 -1.04 -17.57 -2.01
C GLU A 19 -0.31 -16.46 -1.24
N ASP A 20 0.21 -16.73 -0.05
CA ASP A 20 0.77 -15.69 0.82
C ASP A 20 1.94 -14.95 0.15
N ASN A 21 2.80 -15.68 -0.54
CA ASN A 21 3.93 -15.10 -1.29
C ASN A 21 3.45 -14.13 -2.39
N LEU A 22 2.31 -14.41 -3.02
CA LEU A 22 1.71 -13.55 -4.03
C LEU A 22 1.19 -12.26 -3.40
N LEU A 23 0.45 -12.37 -2.30
CA LEU A 23 -0.09 -11.24 -1.56
C LEU A 23 1.02 -10.33 -1.00
N VAL A 24 2.09 -10.91 -0.45
CA VAL A 24 3.27 -10.17 0.00
C VAL A 24 3.92 -9.40 -1.16
N THR A 25 4.00 -10.01 -2.34
CA THR A 25 4.55 -9.35 -3.54
C THR A 25 3.71 -8.14 -3.93
N TYR A 26 2.38 -8.28 -3.91
CA TYR A 26 1.47 -7.17 -4.20
C TYR A 26 1.52 -6.07 -3.15
N ALA A 27 1.59 -6.41 -1.87
CA ALA A 27 1.70 -5.43 -0.80
C ALA A 27 2.97 -4.59 -0.94
N LYS A 28 4.11 -5.23 -1.26
CA LYS A 28 5.38 -4.52 -1.54
C LYS A 28 5.27 -3.59 -2.75
N ALA A 29 4.66 -4.05 -3.84
CA ALA A 29 4.45 -3.22 -5.04
C ALA A 29 3.51 -2.04 -4.76
N ALA A 30 2.45 -2.26 -3.99
CA ALA A 30 1.49 -1.24 -3.59
C ALA A 30 2.12 -0.20 -2.67
N HIS A 31 2.94 -0.64 -1.70
CA HIS A 31 3.73 0.23 -0.83
C HIS A 31 4.66 1.14 -1.66
N GLN A 32 5.47 0.57 -2.55
CA GLN A 32 6.38 1.35 -3.41
C GLN A 32 5.60 2.33 -4.30
N ARG A 33 4.42 1.93 -4.78
CA ARG A 33 3.57 2.81 -5.59
C ARG A 33 2.95 3.94 -4.77
N ALA A 34 2.64 3.71 -3.49
CA ALA A 34 2.20 4.73 -2.57
C ALA A 34 3.33 5.73 -2.27
N GLU A 35 4.55 5.26 -1.99
CA GLU A 35 5.74 6.12 -1.81
C GLU A 35 6.00 7.00 -3.03
N ASN A 36 5.96 6.42 -4.23
CA ASN A 36 6.16 7.16 -5.47
C ASN A 36 5.07 8.23 -5.72
N PHE A 37 3.83 7.94 -5.31
CA PHE A 37 2.72 8.87 -5.49
C PHE A 37 2.74 10.00 -4.46
N ILE A 38 2.95 9.65 -3.20
CA ILE A 38 3.09 10.57 -2.07
C ILE A 38 4.38 11.39 -2.19
N ASN A 39 5.39 10.88 -2.88
CA ASN A 39 6.73 11.46 -2.99
C ASN A 39 7.43 11.56 -1.62
N ARG A 40 7.26 10.54 -0.78
CA ARG A 40 7.84 10.42 0.57
C ARG A 40 8.08 8.95 0.93
N PRO A 41 9.15 8.61 1.66
CA PRO A 41 9.35 7.26 2.18
C PRO A 41 8.35 6.95 3.29
N LEU A 42 7.84 5.72 3.31
CA LEU A 42 6.83 5.25 4.26
C LEU A 42 7.46 4.29 5.30
N PHE A 43 7.02 4.40 6.56
CA PHE A 43 7.53 3.61 7.69
C PHE A 43 6.42 3.00 8.52
N ASP A 44 6.66 1.83 9.12
CA ASP A 44 5.62 1.11 9.84
C ASP A 44 5.21 1.75 11.16
N ASP A 45 6.21 2.14 11.97
CA ASP A 45 6.01 2.57 13.36
C ASP A 45 6.51 3.99 13.60
N ARG A 46 7.74 4.29 13.15
CA ARG A 46 8.39 5.59 13.35
C ARG A 46 9.27 5.96 12.16
N VAL A 47 9.34 7.25 11.89
CA VAL A 47 10.31 7.82 10.95
C VAL A 47 11.66 7.94 11.66
N PRO A 48 12.76 7.44 11.07
CA PRO A 48 14.12 7.67 11.58
C PRO A 48 14.47 9.17 11.66
N ASP A 49 15.24 9.56 12.66
CA ASP A 49 15.57 10.98 12.92
C ASP A 49 16.38 11.64 11.79
N ASP A 50 17.07 10.84 10.96
CA ASP A 50 17.85 11.28 9.80
C ASP A 50 17.02 11.47 8.52
N ILE A 51 15.70 11.23 8.56
CA ILE A 51 14.80 11.30 7.41
C ILE A 51 13.74 12.37 7.64
N SER A 52 13.95 13.58 7.08
CA SER A 52 13.06 14.73 7.31
C SER A 52 11.67 14.56 6.70
N GLU A 53 11.57 13.95 5.53
CA GLU A 53 10.31 13.81 4.78
C GLU A 53 9.66 12.44 4.92
N GLY A 54 10.07 11.62 5.90
CA GLY A 54 9.43 10.32 6.12
C GLY A 54 8.01 10.46 6.66
N LEU A 55 7.18 9.46 6.42
CA LEU A 55 5.81 9.40 6.94
C LEU A 55 5.52 8.03 7.53
N VAL A 56 4.84 7.99 8.69
CA VAL A 56 4.34 6.74 9.26
C VAL A 56 3.07 6.31 8.49
N ILE A 57 2.97 5.02 8.17
CA ILE A 57 1.81 4.43 7.52
C ILE A 57 0.60 4.52 8.47
N THR A 58 -0.30 5.44 8.19
CA THR A 58 -1.62 5.58 8.82
C THR A 58 -2.60 4.54 8.27
N ASP A 59 -3.76 4.39 8.92
CA ASP A 59 -4.82 3.48 8.47
C ASP A 59 -5.32 3.78 7.05
N ASP A 60 -5.29 5.05 6.65
CA ASP A 60 -5.72 5.51 5.32
C ASP A 60 -4.77 5.02 4.22
N ILE A 61 -3.46 5.13 4.48
CA ILE A 61 -2.41 4.63 3.58
C ILE A 61 -2.44 3.10 3.55
N LYS A 62 -2.63 2.47 4.71
CA LYS A 62 -2.79 1.02 4.83
C LYS A 62 -3.98 0.52 3.98
N LEU A 63 -5.12 1.21 4.06
CA LEU A 63 -6.29 0.90 3.24
C LEU A 63 -6.01 1.07 1.75
N ALA A 64 -5.31 2.13 1.34
CA ALA A 64 -4.88 2.30 -0.05
C ALA A 64 -4.04 1.12 -0.54
N ILE A 65 -3.08 0.65 0.26
CA ILE A 65 -2.27 -0.54 -0.06
C ILE A 65 -3.18 -1.77 -0.24
N MET A 66 -4.12 -2.01 0.67
CA MET A 66 -5.06 -3.13 0.59
C MET A 66 -5.96 -3.07 -0.66
N LEU A 67 -6.42 -1.87 -1.05
CA LEU A 67 -7.20 -1.68 -2.26
C LEU A 67 -6.40 -2.05 -3.53
N ALA A 68 -5.12 -1.69 -3.59
CA ALA A 68 -4.27 -2.08 -4.70
C ALA A 68 -4.02 -3.61 -4.74
N VAL A 69 -3.80 -4.23 -3.58
CA VAL A 69 -3.64 -5.69 -3.48
C VAL A 69 -4.88 -6.42 -3.96
N GLY A 70 -6.06 -6.07 -3.45
CA GLY A 70 -7.32 -6.69 -3.88
C GLY A 70 -7.57 -6.51 -5.37
N PHE A 71 -7.28 -5.32 -5.91
CA PHE A 71 -7.41 -5.06 -7.34
C PHE A 71 -6.51 -5.93 -8.21
N TRP A 72 -5.22 -6.04 -7.90
CA TRP A 72 -4.29 -6.90 -8.64
C TRP A 72 -4.52 -8.39 -8.41
N TYR A 73 -5.10 -8.74 -7.25
CA TYR A 73 -5.55 -10.08 -6.99
C TYR A 73 -6.66 -10.50 -7.96
N GLU A 74 -7.68 -9.65 -8.13
CA GLU A 74 -8.80 -9.90 -9.05
C GLU A 74 -8.44 -9.70 -10.54
N ASN A 75 -7.43 -8.88 -10.84
CA ASN A 75 -7.10 -8.47 -12.20
C ASN A 75 -5.63 -8.77 -12.54
N ARG A 76 -5.40 -9.85 -13.28
CA ARG A 76 -4.05 -10.28 -13.74
C ARG A 76 -3.53 -9.58 -15.00
N GLU A 77 -4.33 -8.70 -15.59
CA GLU A 77 -4.00 -7.94 -16.80
C GLU A 77 -3.63 -6.50 -16.48
N PRO A 78 -2.85 -5.81 -17.34
CA PRO A 78 -2.54 -4.40 -17.17
C PRO A 78 -3.82 -3.55 -17.12
N LYS A 79 -4.16 -3.06 -15.93
CA LYS A 79 -5.29 -2.15 -15.73
C LYS A 79 -4.89 -0.96 -14.85
N VAL A 80 -5.60 0.14 -15.03
CA VAL A 80 -5.43 1.34 -14.22
C VAL A 80 -5.98 1.07 -12.82
N LEU A 81 -5.20 1.36 -11.78
CA LEU A 81 -5.66 1.24 -10.39
C LEU A 81 -6.92 2.10 -10.14
N PRO A 82 -7.86 1.65 -9.30
CA PRO A 82 -9.04 2.42 -8.95
C PRO A 82 -8.68 3.79 -8.38
N ALA A 83 -9.49 4.80 -8.66
CA ALA A 83 -9.29 6.17 -8.18
C ALA A 83 -9.18 6.24 -6.64
N GLY A 84 -9.88 5.34 -5.93
CA GLY A 84 -9.81 5.22 -4.48
C GLY A 84 -8.37 5.09 -3.96
N PHE A 85 -7.47 4.38 -4.66
CA PHE A 85 -6.07 4.28 -4.28
C PHE A 85 -5.41 5.66 -4.18
N LYS A 86 -5.58 6.51 -5.20
CA LYS A 86 -4.97 7.84 -5.24
C LYS A 86 -5.69 8.82 -4.31
N ASN A 87 -7.01 8.73 -4.20
CA ASN A 87 -7.80 9.63 -3.37
C ASN A 87 -7.42 9.55 -1.89
N LEU A 88 -7.14 8.36 -1.37
CA LEU A 88 -6.67 8.17 0.01
C LEU A 88 -5.25 8.72 0.21
N LEU A 89 -4.40 8.66 -0.83
CA LEU A 89 -3.00 9.08 -0.72
C LEU A 89 -2.77 10.57 -1.01
N GLU A 90 -3.70 11.24 -1.72
CA GLU A 90 -3.56 12.63 -2.16
C GLU A 90 -3.24 13.60 -1.00
N PRO A 91 -3.88 13.52 0.19
CA PRO A 91 -3.58 14.43 1.29
C PRO A 91 -2.15 14.34 1.83
N TYR A 92 -1.46 13.22 1.58
CA TYR A 92 -0.10 12.98 2.08
C TYR A 92 0.98 13.44 1.10
N ARG A 93 0.58 13.80 -0.13
CA ARG A 93 1.49 14.06 -1.23
C ARG A 93 2.34 15.30 -1.01
N PHE A 94 3.65 15.14 -1.14
CA PHE A 94 4.63 16.21 -1.07
C PHE A 94 4.96 16.75 -2.46
N ILE A 95 4.66 18.03 -2.68
CA ILE A 95 4.96 18.76 -3.91
C ILE A 95 6.02 19.80 -3.55
N PRO A 96 7.31 19.59 -3.87
CA PRO A 96 8.33 20.60 -3.62
C PRO A 96 8.02 21.86 -4.44
N LEU A 97 8.13 23.02 -3.78
CA LEU A 97 7.93 24.35 -4.37
C LEU A 97 9.11 24.77 -5.26
#